data_AF-A0A0S8CSP6-F1
#
_entry.id   AF-A0A0S8CSP6-F1
#
_cell.length_a   1.000
_cell.length_b   1.000
_cell.length_c   1.000
_cell.angle_alpha   90.00
_cell.angle_beta   90.00
_cell.angle_gamma   90.00
#
_symmetry.space_group_name_H-M   'P 1'
#
loop_
_entity.id
_entity.type
_entity.pdbx_description
1 polymer ?
#
loop_
_entity_poly.entity_id
_entity_poly.type
_entity_poly.pdbx_seq_one_letter_code
_entity_poly.pdbx_strand_id
1 'polypeptide(L)'
;MDSQLSKSEKKRRAKGLEQLVSELAALPLGQINALPCDREIREEIGAAKDLKGGARKRQLKYATKLLRDNPVEELYDFLAREKGSMLKEKRQFHELEHFRNILMTEAVQLYEERMHDSGYANENNPEEFLHGSKIMRTIVNHLPEIDQVSLKTAALQYARTRNRKFSRELFRIMKAAVEKAHFLPQQDKKNGI
;
A
#
# COMPACT_ATOMS: atom_id res chain seq x y z
N MET A 1 17.90 -3.88 -3.36
CA MET A 1 17.08 -4.72 -4.27
C MET A 1 15.74 -4.02 -4.46
N ASP A 2 15.68 -3.02 -5.35
CA ASP A 2 14.49 -2.20 -5.58
C ASP A 2 14.23 -2.10 -7.08
N SER A 3 13.64 -3.12 -7.69
CA SER A 3 13.06 -2.90 -9.03
C SER A 3 12.16 -4.05 -9.47
N GLN A 4 10.89 -3.98 -9.07
CA GLN A 4 9.82 -4.35 -10.01
C GLN A 4 8.53 -3.57 -9.76
N LEU A 5 8.64 -2.32 -9.28
CA LEU A 5 7.51 -1.39 -9.33
C LEU A 5 7.24 -1.03 -10.80
N SER A 6 6.05 -1.37 -11.27
CA SER A 6 5.60 -0.99 -12.62
C SER A 6 5.65 0.53 -12.80
N LYS A 7 5.80 1.00 -14.04
CA LYS A 7 5.79 2.45 -14.36
C LYS A 7 4.54 3.14 -13.79
N SER A 8 3.40 2.46 -13.84
CA SER A 8 2.13 2.94 -13.29
C SER A 8 2.16 3.06 -11.76
N GLU A 9 2.83 2.13 -11.07
CA GLU A 9 2.97 2.15 -9.61
C GLU A 9 3.92 3.23 -9.13
N LYS A 10 5.06 3.41 -9.81
CA LYS A 10 5.98 4.53 -9.52
C LYS A 10 5.25 5.87 -9.67
N LYS A 11 4.43 6.01 -10.72
CA LYS A 11 3.60 7.21 -10.94
C LYS A 11 2.54 7.40 -9.85
N ARG A 12 1.85 6.33 -9.44
CA ARG A 12 0.85 6.38 -8.36
C ARG A 12 1.48 6.78 -7.03
N ARG A 13 2.60 6.18 -6.64
CA ARG A 13 3.35 6.53 -5.41
C ARG A 13 3.82 7.98 -5.42
N ALA A 14 4.42 8.44 -6.52
CA ALA A 14 4.84 9.84 -6.66
C ALA A 14 3.66 10.80 -6.50
N LYS A 15 2.53 10.51 -7.17
CA LYS A 15 1.30 11.33 -7.05
C LYS A 15 0.73 11.31 -5.62
N GLY A 16 0.83 10.18 -4.92
CA GLY A 16 0.42 10.04 -3.52
C GLY A 16 1.24 10.94 -2.59
N LEU A 17 2.56 10.98 -2.78
CA LEU A 17 3.46 11.86 -2.03
C LEU A 17 3.22 13.33 -2.34
N GLU A 18 3.06 13.69 -3.63
CA GLU A 18 2.71 15.07 -4.01
C GLU A 18 1.40 15.52 -3.36
N GLN A 19 0.41 14.63 -3.30
CA GLN A 19 -0.86 14.91 -2.64
C GLN A 19 -0.67 15.08 -1.12
N LEU A 20 0.09 14.19 -0.47
CA LEU A 20 0.42 14.32 0.95
C LEU A 20 1.05 15.69 1.26
N VAL A 21 2.12 16.06 0.55
CA VAL A 21 2.82 17.34 0.76
C VAL A 21 1.89 18.54 0.55
N SER A 22 1.04 18.48 -0.47
CA SER A 22 0.06 19.55 -0.72
C SER A 22 -0.95 19.70 0.42
N GLU A 23 -1.42 18.59 1.00
CA GLU A 23 -2.36 18.57 2.12
C GLU A 23 -1.68 19.07 3.41
N LEU A 24 -0.44 18.63 3.68
CA LEU A 24 0.35 19.09 4.83
C LEU A 24 0.61 20.60 4.76
N ALA A 25 0.97 21.13 3.58
CA ALA A 25 1.19 22.56 3.38
C ALA A 25 -0.10 23.40 3.54
N ALA A 26 -1.27 22.77 3.45
CA ALA A 26 -2.56 23.42 3.67
C ALA A 26 -2.92 23.57 5.15
N LEU A 27 -2.30 22.78 6.05
CA LEU A 27 -2.52 22.86 7.51
C LEU A 27 -2.05 24.21 8.09
N PRO A 28 -2.65 24.74 9.18
CA PRO A 28 -2.14 25.91 9.89
C PRO A 28 -0.65 25.80 10.29
N LEU A 29 0.05 26.94 10.38
CA LEU A 29 1.50 26.97 10.65
C LEU A 29 1.87 26.24 11.96
N GLY A 30 1.04 26.34 13.00
CA GLY A 30 1.26 25.62 14.26
C GLY A 30 1.27 24.09 14.08
N GLN A 31 0.40 23.54 13.23
CA GLN A 31 0.38 22.11 12.91
C GLN A 31 1.57 21.71 12.03
N ILE A 32 1.96 22.56 11.07
CA ILE A 32 3.17 22.34 10.26
C ILE A 32 4.41 22.25 11.17
N ASN A 33 4.51 23.11 12.18
CA ASN A 33 5.62 23.09 13.13
C ASN A 33 5.68 21.80 13.96
N ALA A 34 4.57 21.07 14.08
CA ALA A 34 4.45 19.81 14.81
C ALA A 34 4.60 18.56 13.92
N LEU A 35 4.92 18.71 12.63
CA LEU A 35 5.04 17.55 11.73
C LEU A 35 6.13 16.57 12.20
N PRO A 36 5.83 15.26 12.27
CA PRO A 36 6.80 14.23 12.61
C PRO A 36 7.68 13.90 11.39
N CYS A 37 8.60 14.81 11.08
CA CYS A 37 9.60 14.66 10.03
C CYS A 37 10.85 15.48 10.34
N ASP A 38 11.87 15.32 9.50
CA ASP A 38 13.10 16.10 9.60
C ASP A 38 12.83 17.60 9.46
N ARG A 39 13.69 18.40 10.11
CA ARG A 39 13.58 19.86 10.14
C ARG A 39 13.55 20.45 8.73
N GLU A 40 14.43 19.97 7.83
CA GLU A 40 14.49 20.44 6.44
C GLU A 40 13.13 20.26 5.74
N ILE A 41 12.55 19.05 5.79
CA ILE A 41 11.25 18.77 5.17
C ILE A 41 10.17 19.70 5.74
N ARG A 42 10.15 19.88 7.06
CA ARG A 42 9.18 20.74 7.75
C ARG A 42 9.28 22.20 7.30
N GLU A 43 10.50 22.73 7.24
CA GLU A 43 10.78 24.09 6.77
C GLU A 43 10.34 24.27 5.31
N GLU A 44 10.65 23.31 4.43
CA GLU A 44 10.28 23.35 3.03
C GLU A 44 8.74 23.31 2.82
N ILE A 45 8.01 22.53 3.63
CA ILE A 45 6.55 22.50 3.64
C ILE A 45 5.98 23.84 4.14
N GLY A 46 6.55 24.40 5.22
CA GLY A 46 6.14 25.68 5.80
C GLY A 46 6.34 26.85 4.83
N ALA A 47 7.50 26.92 4.17
CA ALA A 47 7.84 27.96 3.20
C ALA A 47 6.84 28.02 2.02
N ALA A 48 6.18 26.91 1.69
CA ALA A 48 5.18 26.87 0.64
C ALA A 48 3.90 27.69 0.95
N LYS A 49 3.70 28.14 2.20
CA LYS A 49 2.56 28.99 2.57
C LYS A 49 2.64 30.40 2.00
N ASP A 50 3.80 31.01 2.05
CA ASP A 50 3.98 32.41 1.61
C ASP A 50 4.18 32.52 0.08
N LEU A 51 4.47 31.38 -0.57
CA LEU A 51 4.65 31.30 -2.00
C LEU A 51 3.33 31.17 -2.77
N LYS A 52 3.32 31.69 -4.00
CA LYS A 52 2.18 31.60 -4.92
C LYS A 52 2.58 31.01 -6.27
N GLY A 53 1.58 30.53 -7.02
CA GLY A 53 1.73 30.11 -8.42
C GLY A 53 2.87 29.10 -8.65
N GLY A 54 3.77 29.42 -9.58
CA GLY A 54 4.87 28.56 -9.97
C GLY A 54 5.90 28.31 -8.86
N ALA A 55 6.19 29.31 -8.03
CA ALA A 55 7.13 29.19 -6.92
C ALA A 55 6.63 28.16 -5.90
N ARG A 56 5.36 28.26 -5.50
CA ARG A 56 4.72 27.28 -4.60
C ARG A 56 4.77 25.87 -5.18
N LYS A 57 4.46 25.71 -6.47
CA LYS A 57 4.52 24.39 -7.13
C LYS A 57 5.92 23.77 -7.10
N ARG A 58 6.98 24.58 -7.30
CA ARG A 58 8.37 24.11 -7.23
C ARG A 58 8.75 23.72 -5.81
N GLN A 59 8.34 24.52 -4.83
CA GLN A 59 8.55 24.27 -3.40
C GLN A 59 7.97 22.91 -2.96
N LEU A 60 6.69 22.68 -3.25
CA LEU A 60 6.03 21.40 -2.92
C LEU A 60 6.68 20.21 -3.63
N LYS A 61 7.18 20.38 -4.87
CA LYS A 61 7.91 19.33 -5.58
C LYS A 61 9.25 19.01 -4.93
N TYR A 62 9.95 20.01 -4.42
CA TYR A 62 11.20 19.80 -3.70
C TYR A 62 10.94 19.07 -2.37
N ALA A 63 9.97 19.52 -1.57
CA ALA A 63 9.54 18.80 -0.36
C ALA A 63 9.10 17.35 -0.66
N THR A 64 8.38 17.13 -1.77
CA THR A 64 8.02 15.77 -2.22
C THR A 64 9.24 14.93 -2.56
N LYS A 65 10.28 15.52 -3.16
CA LYS A 65 11.53 14.83 -3.46
C LYS A 65 12.22 14.38 -2.18
N LEU A 66 12.30 15.25 -1.17
CA LEU A 66 12.88 14.93 0.14
C LEU A 66 12.15 13.76 0.82
N LEU A 67 10.81 13.70 0.70
CA LEU A 67 10.02 12.60 1.28
C LEU A 67 10.18 11.25 0.56
N ARG A 68 10.76 11.20 -0.64
CA ARG A 68 10.84 9.94 -1.40
C ARG A 68 11.68 8.88 -0.70
N ASP A 69 12.71 9.34 0.01
CA ASP A 69 13.70 8.47 0.65
C ASP A 69 13.46 8.35 2.17
N ASN A 70 12.32 8.86 2.65
CA ASN A 70 11.96 8.91 4.07
C ASN A 70 10.67 8.13 4.36
N PRO A 71 10.53 7.54 5.57
CA PRO A 71 9.28 6.92 6.00
C PRO A 71 8.21 8.01 6.14
N VAL A 72 7.07 7.82 5.46
CA VAL A 72 5.98 8.80 5.42
C VAL A 72 4.75 8.40 6.24
N GLU A 73 4.77 7.23 6.88
CA GLU A 73 3.60 6.70 7.59
C GLU A 73 3.13 7.64 8.71
N GLU A 74 4.07 8.17 9.51
CA GLU A 74 3.76 9.10 10.59
C GLU A 74 3.16 10.42 10.07
N LEU A 75 3.50 10.84 8.85
CA LEU A 75 2.90 12.02 8.22
C LEU A 75 1.47 11.76 7.76
N TYR A 76 1.18 10.56 7.25
CA TYR A 76 -0.21 10.16 6.96
C TYR A 76 -1.04 10.05 8.23
N ASP A 77 -0.47 9.53 9.33
CA ASP A 77 -1.11 9.45 10.64
C ASP A 77 -1.37 10.83 11.23
N PHE A 78 -0.39 11.72 11.14
CA PHE A 78 -0.55 13.11 11.56
C PHE A 78 -1.68 13.77 10.78
N LEU A 79 -1.66 13.69 9.44
CA LEU A 79 -2.70 14.28 8.61
C LEU A 79 -4.09 13.66 8.88
N ALA A 80 -4.15 12.35 9.16
CA ALA A 80 -5.39 11.67 9.51
C ALA A 80 -6.00 12.20 10.80
N ARG A 81 -5.18 12.55 11.80
CA ARG A 81 -5.64 13.18 13.05
C ARG A 81 -6.12 14.61 12.84
N GLU A 82 -5.44 15.39 12.01
CA GLU A 82 -5.76 16.82 11.82
C GLU A 82 -6.90 17.08 10.83
N LYS A 83 -7.03 16.27 9.77
CA LYS A 83 -7.96 16.51 8.64
C LYS A 83 -8.84 15.31 8.27
N GLY A 84 -8.62 14.15 8.90
CA GLY A 84 -9.34 12.91 8.61
C GLY A 84 -8.55 11.94 7.73
N SER A 85 -8.94 10.67 7.80
CA SER A 85 -8.20 9.51 7.27
C SER A 85 -8.27 9.31 5.76
N MET A 86 -9.05 10.11 5.02
CA MET A 86 -9.34 9.87 3.60
C MET A 86 -8.08 9.67 2.73
N LEU A 87 -7.04 10.48 2.94
CA LEU A 87 -5.81 10.34 2.16
C LEU A 87 -5.02 9.07 2.53
N LYS A 88 -5.01 8.72 3.83
CA LYS A 88 -4.40 7.48 4.33
C LYS A 88 -5.12 6.26 3.79
N GLU A 89 -6.45 6.24 3.87
CA GLU A 89 -7.31 5.18 3.33
C GLU A 89 -7.12 5.01 1.82
N LYS A 90 -7.03 6.11 1.07
CA LYS A 90 -6.75 6.06 -0.38
C LYS A 90 -5.39 5.46 -0.69
N ARG A 91 -4.34 5.79 0.09
CA ARG A 91 -3.01 5.18 -0.04
C ARG A 91 -3.08 3.67 0.23
N GLN A 92 -3.70 3.28 1.33
CA GLN A 92 -3.89 1.88 1.71
C GLN A 92 -4.65 1.12 0.61
N PHE A 93 -5.74 1.68 0.08
CA PHE A 93 -6.51 1.09 -1.00
C PHE A 93 -5.63 0.79 -2.23
N HIS A 94 -4.83 1.75 -2.68
CA HIS A 94 -3.94 1.57 -3.82
C HIS A 94 -2.82 0.54 -3.57
N GLU A 95 -2.33 0.45 -2.33
CA GLU A 95 -1.37 -0.59 -1.94
C GLU A 95 -1.99 -1.99 -2.03
N LEU A 96 -3.22 -2.17 -1.56
CA LEU A 96 -3.95 -3.43 -1.72
C LEU A 96 -4.22 -3.77 -3.19
N GLU A 97 -4.56 -2.77 -4.02
CA GLU A 97 -4.70 -2.99 -5.46
C GLU A 97 -3.38 -3.45 -6.09
N HIS A 98 -2.26 -2.90 -5.65
CA HIS A 98 -0.94 -3.28 -6.12
C HIS A 98 -0.60 -4.74 -5.76
N PHE A 99 -0.76 -5.12 -4.50
CA PHE A 99 -0.54 -6.49 -4.05
C PHE A 99 -1.42 -7.48 -4.79
N ARG A 100 -2.71 -7.17 -4.94
CA ARG A 100 -3.64 -7.97 -5.74
C ARG A 100 -3.12 -8.17 -7.17
N ASN A 101 -2.71 -7.10 -7.84
CA ASN A 101 -2.28 -7.18 -9.25
C ASN A 101 -0.99 -7.99 -9.41
N ILE A 102 -0.01 -7.85 -8.51
CA ILE A 102 1.21 -8.66 -8.56
C ILE A 102 0.89 -10.13 -8.27
N LEU A 103 0.12 -10.40 -7.21
CA LEU A 103 -0.25 -11.76 -6.85
C LEU A 103 -1.03 -12.46 -7.97
N MET A 104 -1.96 -11.75 -8.63
CA MET A 104 -2.67 -12.27 -9.80
C MET A 104 -1.70 -12.64 -10.91
N THR A 105 -0.77 -11.74 -11.27
CA THR A 105 0.21 -11.96 -12.33
C THR A 105 1.13 -13.15 -12.02
N GLU A 106 1.64 -13.25 -10.80
CA GLU A 106 2.49 -14.38 -10.40
C GLU A 106 1.70 -15.70 -10.38
N ALA A 107 0.47 -15.69 -9.86
CA ALA A 107 -0.40 -16.86 -9.84
C ALA A 107 -0.73 -17.36 -11.26
N VAL A 108 -0.97 -16.44 -12.21
CA VAL A 108 -1.14 -16.73 -13.65
C VAL A 108 0.08 -17.46 -14.19
N GLN A 109 1.27 -16.88 -13.98
CA GLN A 109 2.53 -17.39 -14.49
C GLN A 109 2.83 -18.80 -13.95
N LEU A 110 2.75 -18.99 -12.63
CA LEU A 110 3.00 -20.28 -11.98
C LEU A 110 2.03 -21.37 -12.44
N TYR A 111 0.76 -20.99 -12.70
CA TYR A 111 -0.23 -21.93 -13.21
C TYR A 111 0.10 -22.35 -14.65
N GLU A 112 0.51 -21.42 -15.51
CA GLU A 112 0.90 -21.71 -16.89
C GLU A 112 2.19 -22.56 -16.95
N GLU A 113 3.20 -22.24 -16.15
CA GLU A 113 4.44 -23.04 -16.02
C GLU A 113 4.14 -24.48 -15.61
N ARG A 114 3.26 -24.67 -14.61
CA ARG A 114 2.84 -26.00 -14.16
C ARG A 114 2.10 -26.79 -15.24
N MET A 115 1.27 -26.12 -16.04
CA MET A 115 0.53 -26.76 -17.14
C MET A 115 1.45 -27.14 -18.30
N HIS A 116 2.57 -26.42 -18.47
CA HIS A 116 3.56 -26.71 -19.51
C HIS A 116 4.51 -27.86 -19.11
N ASP A 117 5.00 -27.86 -17.87
CA ASP A 117 6.01 -28.83 -17.41
C ASP A 117 5.46 -30.24 -17.14
N SER A 118 4.14 -30.38 -16.89
CA SER A 118 3.57 -31.66 -16.45
C SER A 118 3.11 -32.61 -17.55
N GLY A 119 2.95 -32.19 -18.82
CA GLY A 119 2.52 -33.04 -19.95
C GLY A 119 1.10 -33.62 -19.86
N TYR A 120 0.65 -33.99 -18.66
CA TYR A 120 -0.70 -34.29 -18.21
C TYR A 120 -0.77 -33.88 -16.74
N ALA A 121 -1.70 -32.97 -16.41
CA ALA A 121 -1.85 -32.45 -15.06
C ALA A 121 -2.01 -33.58 -14.04
N ASN A 122 -1.07 -33.71 -13.10
CA ASN A 122 -1.47 -34.32 -11.82
C ASN A 122 -2.36 -33.29 -11.11
N GLU A 123 -3.65 -33.56 -11.06
CA GLU A 123 -4.64 -32.68 -10.41
C GLU A 123 -4.55 -32.78 -8.86
N ASN A 124 -3.66 -33.65 -8.36
CA ASN A 124 -3.70 -34.15 -6.99
C ASN A 124 -2.70 -33.49 -6.02
N ASN A 125 -1.92 -32.48 -6.42
CA ASN A 125 -1.03 -31.76 -5.49
C ASN A 125 -1.33 -30.24 -5.38
N PRO A 126 -2.45 -29.85 -4.74
CA PRO A 126 -2.73 -28.44 -4.41
C PRO A 126 -1.79 -27.87 -3.33
N GLU A 127 -1.08 -28.70 -2.55
CA GLU A 127 -0.28 -28.27 -1.39
C GLU A 127 0.93 -27.38 -1.72
N GLU A 128 1.40 -27.36 -2.98
CA GLU A 128 2.59 -26.59 -3.40
C GLU A 128 2.28 -25.29 -4.18
N PHE A 129 1.00 -24.99 -4.48
CA PHE A 129 0.67 -23.78 -5.26
C PHE A 129 1.00 -22.50 -4.48
N LEU A 130 1.82 -21.62 -5.08
CA LEU A 130 2.41 -20.42 -4.44
C LEU A 130 3.35 -20.73 -3.26
N HIS A 131 3.77 -21.99 -3.08
CA HIS A 131 4.78 -22.34 -2.08
C HIS A 131 6.11 -21.68 -2.47
N GLY A 132 6.65 -20.81 -1.61
CA GLY A 132 7.86 -20.02 -1.91
C GLY A 132 7.61 -18.74 -2.73
N SER A 133 6.36 -18.37 -3.03
CA SER A 133 6.02 -17.09 -3.64
C SER A 133 6.57 -15.91 -2.82
N LYS A 134 7.39 -15.08 -3.46
CA LYS A 134 7.98 -13.90 -2.82
C LYS A 134 6.89 -12.88 -2.49
N ILE A 135 5.91 -12.70 -3.37
CA ILE A 135 4.81 -11.74 -3.14
C ILE A 135 3.87 -12.23 -2.04
N MET A 136 3.59 -13.53 -1.95
CA MET A 136 2.80 -14.10 -0.85
C MET A 136 3.44 -13.80 0.50
N ARG A 137 4.76 -14.05 0.62
CA ARG A 137 5.52 -13.71 1.83
C ARG A 137 5.49 -12.21 2.13
N THR A 138 5.66 -11.36 1.11
CA THR A 138 5.56 -9.90 1.28
C THR A 138 4.18 -9.48 1.79
N ILE A 139 3.10 -10.05 1.24
CA ILE A 139 1.72 -9.77 1.67
C ILE A 139 1.51 -10.21 3.11
N VAL A 140 1.91 -11.42 3.49
CA VAL A 140 1.77 -11.94 4.85
C VAL A 140 2.57 -11.11 5.86
N ASN A 141 3.79 -10.68 5.50
CA ASN A 141 4.57 -9.80 6.36
C ASN A 141 3.91 -8.43 6.55
N HIS A 142 3.23 -7.91 5.52
CA HIS A 142 2.51 -6.64 5.60
C HIS A 142 1.14 -6.77 6.29
N LEU A 143 0.49 -7.94 6.17
CA LEU A 143 -0.84 -8.26 6.69
C LEU A 143 -0.78 -9.59 7.46
N PRO A 144 -0.26 -9.61 8.70
CA PRO A 144 -0.06 -10.86 9.45
C PRO A 144 -1.38 -11.60 9.72
N GLU A 145 -2.47 -10.85 9.93
CA GLU A 145 -3.82 -11.39 10.20
C GLU A 145 -4.59 -11.79 8.94
N ILE A 146 -3.92 -11.89 7.78
CA ILE A 146 -4.57 -12.28 6.54
C ILE A 146 -4.95 -13.76 6.54
N ASP A 147 -6.15 -14.06 6.04
CA ASP A 147 -6.56 -15.43 5.77
C ASP A 147 -5.79 -15.98 4.56
N GLN A 148 -4.64 -16.59 4.84
CA GLN A 148 -3.72 -17.14 3.84
C GLN A 148 -4.35 -18.27 3.02
N VAL A 149 -5.23 -19.06 3.64
CA VAL A 149 -5.90 -20.19 2.97
C VAL A 149 -6.84 -19.63 1.91
N SER A 150 -7.76 -18.75 2.29
CA SER A 150 -8.69 -18.11 1.36
C SER A 150 -7.95 -17.32 0.27
N LEU A 151 -6.85 -16.66 0.63
CA LEU A 151 -6.03 -15.89 -0.32
C LEU A 151 -5.40 -16.79 -1.39
N LYS A 152 -4.79 -17.91 -0.99
CA LYS A 152 -4.20 -18.91 -1.91
C LYS A 152 -5.27 -19.53 -2.81
N THR A 153 -6.41 -19.94 -2.23
CA THR A 153 -7.53 -20.50 -2.99
C THR A 153 -8.05 -19.53 -4.03
N ALA A 154 -8.27 -18.25 -3.67
CA ALA A 154 -8.72 -17.23 -4.60
C ALA A 154 -7.70 -16.96 -5.72
N ALA A 155 -6.40 -16.95 -5.40
CA ALA A 155 -5.33 -16.78 -6.39
C ALA A 155 -5.28 -17.94 -7.38
N LEU A 156 -5.39 -19.19 -6.91
CA LEU A 156 -5.44 -20.39 -7.76
C LEU A 156 -6.66 -20.36 -8.69
N GLN A 157 -7.83 -20.02 -8.15
CA GLN A 157 -9.06 -19.93 -8.94
C GLN A 157 -8.99 -18.82 -9.99
N TYR A 158 -8.39 -17.68 -9.67
CA TYR A 158 -8.10 -16.64 -10.66
C TYR A 158 -7.13 -17.16 -11.73
N ALA A 159 -6.07 -17.86 -11.34
CA ALA A 159 -5.09 -18.40 -12.25
C ALA A 159 -5.70 -19.40 -13.25
N ARG A 160 -6.58 -20.28 -12.77
CA ARG A 160 -7.27 -21.28 -13.60
C ARG A 160 -8.34 -20.67 -14.53
N THR A 161 -9.12 -19.71 -14.04
CA THR A 161 -10.36 -19.28 -14.72
C THR A 161 -10.29 -17.89 -15.35
N ARG A 162 -9.30 -17.08 -14.98
CA ARG A 162 -9.19 -15.63 -15.30
C ARG A 162 -10.42 -14.80 -14.89
N ASN A 163 -11.31 -15.35 -14.07
CA ASN A 163 -12.57 -14.71 -13.70
C ASN A 163 -12.34 -13.56 -12.69
N ARG A 164 -12.83 -12.35 -13.04
CA ARG A 164 -12.69 -11.14 -12.21
C ARG A 164 -13.30 -11.26 -10.81
N LYS A 165 -14.24 -12.19 -10.56
CA LYS A 165 -14.78 -12.39 -9.20
C LYS A 165 -13.67 -12.71 -8.20
N PHE A 166 -12.68 -13.51 -8.60
CA PHE A 166 -11.58 -13.90 -7.74
C PHE A 166 -10.58 -12.75 -7.52
N SER A 167 -10.45 -11.83 -8.48
CA SER A 167 -9.72 -10.57 -8.27
C SER A 167 -10.39 -9.72 -7.18
N ARG A 168 -11.72 -9.65 -7.17
CA ARG A 168 -12.49 -8.94 -6.12
C ARG A 168 -12.39 -9.64 -4.77
N GLU A 169 -12.39 -10.98 -4.77
CA GLU A 169 -12.18 -11.82 -3.59
C GLU A 169 -10.82 -11.55 -2.95
N LEU A 170 -9.74 -11.58 -3.74
CA LEU A 170 -8.38 -11.25 -3.29
C LEU A 170 -8.35 -9.88 -2.62
N PHE A 171 -8.94 -8.87 -3.25
CA PHE A 171 -9.03 -7.53 -2.69
C PHE A 171 -9.81 -7.50 -1.37
N ARG A 172 -10.96 -8.19 -1.31
CA ARG A 172 -11.81 -8.28 -0.11
C ARG A 172 -11.08 -8.93 1.05
N ILE A 173 -10.35 -10.01 0.81
CA ILE A 173 -9.55 -10.71 1.84
C ILE A 173 -8.48 -9.78 2.40
N MET A 174 -7.73 -9.10 1.53
CA MET A 174 -6.71 -8.14 1.96
C MET A 174 -7.32 -6.96 2.73
N LYS A 175 -8.45 -6.42 2.25
CA LYS A 175 -9.16 -5.32 2.93
C LYS A 175 -9.65 -5.72 4.31
N ALA A 176 -10.21 -6.92 4.44
CA ALA A 176 -10.67 -7.44 5.73
C ALA A 176 -9.50 -7.61 6.72
N ALA A 177 -8.31 -8.01 6.25
CA ALA A 177 -7.11 -8.08 7.08
C ALA A 177 -6.66 -6.70 7.58
N VAL A 178 -6.68 -5.68 6.70
CA VAL A 178 -6.40 -4.28 7.09
C VAL A 178 -7.42 -3.77 8.10
N GLU A 179 -8.71 -4.02 7.87
CA GLU A 179 -9.77 -3.62 8.79
C GLU A 179 -9.59 -4.27 10.16
N LYS A 180 -9.34 -5.59 10.22
CA LYS A 180 -9.04 -6.30 11.47
C LYS A 180 -7.84 -5.67 12.21
N ALA A 181 -6.76 -5.36 11.49
CA ALA A 181 -5.59 -4.71 12.07
C ALA A 181 -5.89 -3.31 12.64
N HIS A 182 -6.86 -2.58 12.08
CA HIS A 182 -7.31 -1.28 12.61
C HIS A 182 -8.23 -1.41 13.83
N PHE A 183 -8.95 -2.52 14.00
CA PHE A 183 -9.84 -2.74 15.16
C PHE A 183 -9.12 -3.29 16.40
N LEU A 184 -8.02 -4.02 16.23
CA LEU A 184 -7.20 -4.56 17.33
C LEU A 184 -6.55 -3.49 18.26
N PRO A 185 -6.06 -2.33 17.80
CA PRO A 185 -5.34 -1.37 18.67
C PRO A 185 -6.23 -0.48 19.56
N GLN A 186 -7.56 -0.68 19.60
CA GLN A 186 -8.44 0.10 20.48
C GLN A 186 -8.85 -0.61 21.77
N GLN A 187 -8.50 -1.88 21.98
CA GLN A 187 -8.85 -2.60 23.21
C GLN A 187 -7.83 -2.40 24.35
N ASP A 188 -6.56 -2.09 24.04
CA ASP A 188 -5.51 -2.03 25.07
C ASP A 188 -5.37 -0.66 25.77
N LYS A 189 -6.04 0.40 25.30
CA LYS A 189 -5.98 1.74 25.94
C LYS A 189 -7.11 2.02 26.95
N LYS A 190 -8.01 1.06 27.21
CA LYS A 190 -9.12 1.22 28.17
C LYS A 190 -8.93 0.49 29.51
N ASN A 191 -7.85 -0.26 29.71
CA ASN A 191 -7.54 -0.97 30.97
C ASN A 191 -6.29 -0.46 31.68
N GLY A 192 -6.13 0.87 31.76
CA GLY A 192 -5.18 1.52 32.65
C GLY A 192 -5.90 2.52 33.54
N ILE A 193 -6.60 2.00 34.56
CA ILE A 193 -6.99 2.77 35.76
C ILE A 193 -5.83 2.66 36.75
#